data_AF-X1TMW4-F1
#
_entry.id   AF-X1TMW4-F1
#
_cell.length_a   1.000
_cell.length_b   1.000
_cell.length_c   1.000
_cell.angle_alpha   90.00
_cell.angle_beta   90.00
_cell.angle_gamma   90.00
#
_symmetry.space_group_name_H-M   'P 1'
#
loop_
_entity.id
_entity.type
_entity.pdbx_description
1 polymer ?
#
loop_
_entity_poly.entity_id
_entity_poly.type
_entity_poly.pdbx_seq_one_letter_code
_entity_poly.pdbx_strand_id
1 'polypeptide(L)'
;EIDWAYYKIVLQSKVTDSYQLKVRTRRPFQAGSVGEPAIVEAEPILAAGRLSDQNGHIAIAKAETLAIGRPVTKNLKDADPGSPADLPYEPHRRLATLAFKYDGPVFALSLPVVAQTEATVFTTIVSGAIIEQVLARDGMLNTHATYLLATSQGDRLSITLPENAELTAVLLNGNEAATEIGIKPDERIVRLPPSAGQVSKFVLEISYGLKDVSARNLVAPALPKDIPVQQTLWRLWIPEDYSFLGYDRVFARLEPGQ
;
A
#
# COMPACT_ATOMS: atom_id res chain seq x y z
N GLU A 1 34.20 -1.02 -22.33
CA GLU A 1 35.49 -0.42 -21.96
C GLU A 1 35.29 0.19 -20.58
N ILE A 2 36.07 -0.20 -19.56
CA ILE A 2 35.93 0.35 -18.21
C ILE A 2 36.81 1.61 -18.17
N ASP A 3 36.18 2.77 -17.98
CA ASP A 3 36.91 4.02 -17.78
C ASP A 3 37.32 4.13 -16.31
N TRP A 4 38.62 4.28 -16.06
CA TRP A 4 39.18 4.24 -14.70
C TRP A 4 39.48 5.65 -14.22
N ALA A 5 38.88 6.04 -13.09
CA ALA A 5 39.29 7.23 -12.37
C ALA A 5 40.52 6.91 -11.48
N TYR A 6 41.65 7.57 -11.74
CA TYR A 6 42.88 7.40 -10.98
C TYR A 6 42.98 8.40 -9.84
N TYR A 7 43.19 7.92 -8.61
CA TYR A 7 43.40 8.74 -7.42
C TYR A 7 44.75 8.41 -6.78
N LYS A 8 45.59 9.44 -6.54
CA LYS A 8 46.86 9.29 -5.82
C LYS A 8 46.70 9.69 -4.36
N ILE A 9 47.02 8.78 -3.46
CA ILE A 9 47.01 9.02 -2.01
C ILE A 9 48.46 9.11 -1.55
N VAL A 10 48.81 10.22 -0.92
CA VAL A 10 50.17 10.47 -0.42
C VAL A 10 50.10 10.58 1.10
N LEU A 11 50.81 9.68 1.79
CA LEU A 11 50.94 9.71 3.25
C LEU A 11 52.10 10.64 3.63
N GLN A 12 51.92 11.46 4.66
CA GLN A 12 52.92 12.44 5.10
C GLN A 12 54.13 11.81 5.79
N SER A 13 53.96 10.59 6.32
CA SER A 13 55.02 9.80 6.95
C SER A 13 54.84 8.33 6.61
N LYS A 14 55.92 7.55 6.76
CA LYS A 14 55.87 6.09 6.60
C LYS A 14 54.96 5.50 7.67
N VAL A 15 53.97 4.73 7.26
CA VAL A 15 53.13 3.93 8.16
C VAL A 15 53.68 2.52 8.22
N THR A 16 53.81 1.98 9.43
CA THR A 16 54.09 0.56 9.67
C THR A 16 52.77 -0.12 10.06
N ASP A 17 52.59 -1.37 9.66
CA ASP A 17 51.40 -2.21 9.88
C ASP A 17 50.19 -1.87 8.99
N SER A 18 49.31 -0.96 9.40
CA SER A 18 48.03 -0.74 8.71
C SER A 18 47.64 0.73 8.63
N TYR A 19 47.01 1.11 7.52
CA TYR A 19 46.43 2.42 7.30
C TYR A 19 44.98 2.26 6.82
N GLN A 20 44.02 2.84 7.54
CA GLN A 20 42.62 2.79 7.14
C GLN A 20 42.26 4.00 6.30
N LEU A 21 41.95 3.75 5.02
CA LEU A 21 41.38 4.75 4.13
C LEU A 21 39.85 4.56 4.05
N LYS A 22 39.11 5.67 4.12
CA LYS A 22 37.67 5.68 3.88
C LYS A 22 37.34 6.54 2.67
N VAL A 23 36.78 5.92 1.63
CA VAL A 23 36.28 6.60 0.43
C VAL A 23 34.77 6.49 0.42
N ARG A 24 34.09 7.58 0.05
CA ARG A 24 32.65 7.62 -0.14
C ARG A 24 32.36 8.19 -1.52
N THR A 25 31.50 7.50 -2.26
CA THR A 25 30.97 7.99 -3.52
C THR A 25 29.44 7.94 -3.45
N ARG A 26 28.79 8.83 -4.19
CA ARG A 26 27.33 8.85 -4.33
C ARG A 26 27.01 8.95 -5.81
N ARG A 27 26.16 8.04 -6.27
CA ARG A 27 25.60 8.09 -7.62
C ARG A 27 24.07 8.07 -7.52
N PRO A 28 23.38 9.02 -8.16
CA PRO A 28 21.94 8.92 -8.29
C PRO A 28 21.61 7.75 -9.21
N PHE A 29 20.56 7.02 -8.87
CA PHE A 29 19.91 6.06 -9.77
C PHE A 29 18.40 6.13 -9.54
N GLN A 30 17.63 5.67 -10.51
CA GLN A 30 16.19 5.48 -10.38
C GLN A 30 15.93 3.97 -10.30
N ALA A 31 15.18 3.54 -9.30
CA ALA A 31 14.81 2.13 -9.18
C ALA A 31 13.83 1.74 -10.30
N GLY A 32 13.90 0.50 -10.75
CA GLY A 32 12.99 -0.03 -11.76
C GLY A 32 11.61 -0.36 -11.19
N SER A 33 10.73 -0.82 -12.07
CA SER A 33 9.42 -1.36 -11.72
C SER A 33 9.43 -2.88 -11.74
N VAL A 34 8.38 -3.51 -11.22
CA VAL A 34 8.21 -4.96 -11.30
C VAL A 34 8.15 -5.36 -12.79
N GLY A 35 9.07 -6.23 -13.22
CA GLY A 35 9.21 -6.67 -14.62
C GLY A 35 10.34 -5.99 -15.39
N GLU A 36 10.72 -4.77 -15.01
CA GLU A 36 11.77 -3.97 -15.64
C GLU A 36 12.73 -3.39 -14.57
N PRO A 37 13.64 -4.22 -14.01
CA PRO A 37 14.54 -3.78 -12.96
C PRO A 37 15.61 -2.82 -13.49
N ALA A 38 15.93 -1.80 -12.70
CA ALA A 38 17.10 -0.96 -12.95
C ALA A 38 18.37 -1.69 -12.50
N ILE A 39 19.43 -1.63 -13.30
CA ILE A 39 20.69 -2.27 -12.96
C ILE A 39 21.60 -1.30 -12.21
N VAL A 40 22.00 -1.67 -11.00
CA VAL A 40 22.99 -0.95 -10.19
C VAL A 40 24.29 -1.76 -10.16
N GLU A 41 25.37 -1.18 -10.66
CA GLU A 41 26.69 -1.81 -10.70
C GLU A 41 27.51 -1.43 -9.47
N ALA A 42 28.13 -2.41 -8.81
CA ALA A 42 29.13 -2.16 -7.79
C ALA A 42 30.51 -2.08 -8.44
N GLU A 43 31.17 -0.93 -8.30
CA GLU A 43 32.46 -0.70 -8.94
C GLU A 43 33.61 -1.36 -8.18
N PRO A 44 34.51 -2.06 -8.89
CA PRO A 44 35.73 -2.57 -8.31
C PRO A 44 36.67 -1.42 -7.95
N ILE A 45 37.26 -1.49 -6.76
CA ILE A 45 38.37 -0.61 -6.37
C ILE A 45 39.66 -1.35 -6.71
N LEU A 46 40.52 -0.72 -7.51
CA LEU A 46 41.87 -1.21 -7.79
C LEU A 46 42.89 -0.42 -6.99
N ALA A 47 43.74 -1.12 -6.26
CA ALA A 47 44.94 -0.50 -5.70
C ALA A 47 46.06 -0.59 -6.75
N ALA A 48 46.64 0.56 -7.10
CA ALA A 48 47.73 0.63 -8.08
C ALA A 48 49.09 0.49 -7.39
N GLY A 49 50.00 -0.30 -7.96
CA GLY A 49 51.38 -0.47 -7.48
C GLY A 49 51.87 -1.92 -7.49
N ARG A 50 53.02 -2.17 -6.86
CA ARG A 50 53.54 -3.52 -6.62
C ARG A 50 52.91 -4.07 -5.35
N LEU A 51 51.75 -4.71 -5.48
CA LEU A 51 51.03 -5.35 -4.39
C LEU A 51 51.32 -6.85 -4.38
N SER A 52 51.47 -7.41 -3.19
CA SER A 52 51.58 -8.87 -3.01
C SER A 52 50.23 -9.56 -3.20
N ASP A 53 49.15 -8.91 -2.78
CA ASP A 53 47.77 -9.39 -2.87
C ASP A 53 46.77 -8.22 -2.79
N GLN A 54 45.54 -8.46 -3.28
CA GLN A 54 44.40 -7.57 -3.08
C GLN A 54 43.11 -8.40 -3.00
N ASN A 55 42.58 -8.55 -1.80
CA ASN A 55 41.30 -9.22 -1.54
C ASN A 55 40.31 -8.27 -0.86
N GLY A 56 39.05 -8.66 -0.77
CA GLY A 56 38.07 -7.84 -0.08
C GLY A 56 36.68 -8.44 0.03
N HIS A 57 35.85 -7.68 0.73
CA HIS A 57 34.49 -8.03 1.10
C HIS A 57 33.54 -6.94 0.64
N ILE A 58 32.39 -7.35 0.09
CA ILE A 58 31.34 -6.45 -0.39
C ILE A 58 30.11 -6.69 0.47
N ALA A 59 29.60 -5.63 1.09
CA ALA A 59 28.35 -5.65 1.83
C ALA A 59 27.34 -4.76 1.09
N ILE A 60 26.15 -5.30 0.80
CA ILE A 60 25.07 -4.56 0.14
C ILE A 60 23.95 -4.30 1.14
N ALA A 61 23.68 -3.02 1.40
CA ALA A 61 22.54 -2.57 2.17
C ALA A 61 21.52 -1.88 1.24
N LYS A 62 20.23 -2.04 1.53
CA LYS A 62 19.13 -1.42 0.77
C LYS A 62 18.12 -0.77 1.69
N ALA A 63 17.35 0.17 1.16
CA ALA A 63 16.13 0.64 1.82
C ALA A 63 15.04 -0.44 1.84
N GLU A 64 14.09 -0.33 2.75
CA GLU A 64 12.95 -1.26 2.86
C GLU A 64 12.05 -1.20 1.62
N THR A 65 11.89 -0.01 1.04
CA THR A 65 11.11 0.25 -0.19
C THR A 65 11.77 -0.26 -1.48
N LEU A 66 12.90 -0.96 -1.40
CA LEU A 66 13.60 -1.53 -2.55
C LEU A 66 13.65 -3.05 -2.44
N ALA A 67 13.56 -3.75 -3.56
CA ALA A 67 13.94 -5.15 -3.66
C ALA A 67 15.11 -5.31 -4.62
N ILE A 68 16.01 -6.22 -4.26
CA ILE A 68 17.13 -6.62 -5.09
C ILE A 68 16.79 -7.99 -5.67
N GLY A 69 16.70 -8.08 -6.99
CA GLY A 69 16.56 -9.33 -7.72
C GLY A 69 17.85 -10.17 -7.68
N ARG A 70 17.89 -11.29 -8.40
CA ARG A 70 19.07 -12.17 -8.41
C ARG A 70 20.31 -11.42 -8.93
N PRO A 71 21.36 -11.23 -8.13
CA PRO A 71 22.58 -10.56 -8.58
C PRO A 71 23.27 -11.34 -9.70
N VAL A 72 23.92 -10.62 -10.62
CA VAL A 72 24.80 -11.19 -11.64
C VAL A 72 26.23 -10.88 -11.24
N THR A 73 27.06 -11.92 -11.12
CA THR A 73 28.41 -11.78 -10.59
C THR A 73 29.47 -12.41 -11.50
N LYS A 74 30.68 -11.87 -11.45
CA LYS A 74 31.89 -12.45 -12.06
C LYS A 74 33.06 -12.28 -11.11
N ASN A 75 33.83 -13.36 -10.90
CA ASN A 75 34.98 -13.39 -9.98
C ASN A 75 34.62 -13.01 -8.53
N LEU A 76 33.38 -13.30 -8.10
CA LEU A 76 32.92 -13.14 -6.73
C LEU A 76 32.49 -14.49 -6.16
N LYS A 77 32.70 -14.66 -4.87
CA LYS A 77 32.17 -15.76 -4.07
C LYS A 77 31.04 -15.21 -3.20
N ASP A 78 29.95 -15.96 -3.13
CA ASP A 78 28.86 -15.65 -2.20
C ASP A 78 29.38 -15.73 -0.76
N ALA A 79 28.82 -14.89 0.10
CA ALA A 79 29.19 -14.80 1.50
C ALA A 79 27.95 -14.57 2.37
N ASP A 80 28.07 -14.91 3.64
CA ASP A 80 27.01 -14.71 4.62
C ASP A 80 27.07 -13.27 5.19
N PRO A 81 26.01 -12.44 4.97
CA PRO A 81 25.95 -11.09 5.51
C PRO A 81 25.91 -11.03 7.05
N GLY A 82 25.58 -12.13 7.74
CA GLY A 82 25.60 -12.22 9.21
C GLY A 82 26.93 -12.70 9.80
N SER A 83 27.84 -13.25 8.99
CA SER A 83 29.06 -13.90 9.49
C SER A 83 30.20 -12.90 9.70
N PRO A 84 30.82 -12.83 10.91
CA PRO A 84 32.01 -12.02 11.14
C PRO A 84 33.24 -12.44 10.32
N ALA A 85 33.34 -13.72 9.94
CA ALA A 85 34.40 -14.21 9.06
C ALA A 85 34.19 -13.74 7.61
N ASP A 86 32.95 -13.45 7.25
CA ASP A 86 32.57 -13.07 5.90
C ASP A 86 32.45 -11.57 5.69
N LEU A 87 32.06 -10.83 6.72
CA LEU A 87 32.02 -9.38 6.78
C LEU A 87 32.64 -8.92 8.11
N PRO A 88 33.97 -8.78 8.20
CA PRO A 88 34.65 -8.46 9.46
C PRO A 88 34.26 -7.08 10.02
N TYR A 89 33.93 -6.12 9.14
CA TYR A 89 33.53 -4.77 9.56
C TYR A 89 32.07 -4.73 10.03
N GLU A 90 31.89 -4.77 11.35
CA GLU A 90 30.59 -4.87 12.02
C GLU A 90 29.55 -3.81 11.59
N PRO A 91 29.88 -2.52 11.41
CA PRO A 91 28.89 -1.53 11.01
C PRO A 91 28.24 -1.82 9.65
N HIS A 92 28.98 -2.41 8.71
CA HIS A 92 28.42 -2.82 7.42
C HIS A 92 27.67 -4.15 7.55
N ARG A 93 28.19 -5.08 8.34
CA ARG A 93 27.55 -6.38 8.62
C ARG A 93 26.13 -6.23 9.14
N ARG A 94 25.90 -5.30 10.08
CA ARG A 94 24.58 -5.04 10.68
C ARG A 94 23.51 -4.55 9.69
N LEU A 95 23.92 -3.97 8.57
CA LEU A 95 23.01 -3.40 7.55
C LEU A 95 22.97 -4.26 6.28
N ALA A 96 23.81 -5.28 6.19
CA ALA A 96 23.99 -6.08 4.98
C ALA A 96 22.79 -6.99 4.75
N THR A 97 22.26 -6.95 3.53
CA THR A 97 21.25 -7.87 3.02
C THR A 97 21.85 -8.92 2.09
N LEU A 98 22.95 -8.58 1.40
CA LEU A 98 23.76 -9.48 0.60
C LEU A 98 25.23 -9.25 0.92
N ALA A 99 26.05 -10.31 0.78
CA ALA A 99 27.48 -10.23 0.94
C ALA A 99 28.23 -11.04 -0.13
N PHE A 100 29.41 -10.54 -0.53
CA PHE A 100 30.30 -11.21 -1.48
C PHE A 100 31.76 -11.06 -1.05
N LYS A 101 32.63 -11.94 -1.54
CA LYS A 101 34.09 -11.87 -1.38
C LYS A 101 34.80 -11.97 -2.73
N TYR A 102 35.97 -11.36 -2.82
CA TYR A 102 36.90 -11.56 -3.93
C TYR A 102 38.33 -11.74 -3.43
N ASP A 103 39.09 -12.58 -4.13
CA ASP A 103 40.50 -12.85 -3.84
C ASP A 103 41.46 -12.08 -4.77
N GLY A 104 40.92 -11.30 -5.71
CA GLY A 104 41.67 -10.51 -6.67
C GLY A 104 40.73 -9.76 -7.61
N PRO A 105 41.03 -8.50 -7.97
CA PRO A 105 40.28 -7.82 -9.03
C PRO A 105 40.70 -8.33 -10.42
N VAL A 106 39.91 -8.15 -11.49
CA VAL A 106 38.66 -7.37 -11.58
C VAL A 106 37.44 -8.27 -11.35
N PHE A 107 36.50 -7.81 -10.52
CA PHE A 107 35.18 -8.43 -10.35
C PHE A 107 34.08 -7.62 -11.04
N ALA A 108 32.94 -8.25 -11.29
CA ALA A 108 31.71 -7.56 -11.70
C ALA A 108 30.55 -7.97 -10.79
N LEU A 109 29.71 -7.00 -10.42
CA LEU A 109 28.51 -7.21 -9.60
C LEU A 109 27.41 -6.26 -10.07
N SER A 110 26.42 -6.86 -10.74
CA SER A 110 25.22 -6.18 -11.19
C SER A 110 24.05 -6.54 -10.27
N LEU A 111 23.37 -5.53 -9.73
CA LEU A 111 22.22 -5.67 -8.84
C LEU A 111 20.96 -5.21 -9.59
N PRO A 112 20.02 -6.11 -9.92
CA PRO A 112 18.70 -5.71 -10.41
C PRO A 112 17.90 -5.12 -9.25
N VAL A 113 17.50 -3.85 -9.33
CA VAL A 113 16.80 -3.13 -8.25
C VAL A 113 15.43 -2.66 -8.72
N VAL A 114 14.41 -2.99 -7.95
CA VAL A 114 13.02 -2.53 -8.17
C VAL A 114 12.51 -1.78 -6.94
N ALA A 115 11.64 -0.80 -7.15
CA ALA A 115 10.86 -0.21 -6.07
C ALA A 115 9.77 -1.20 -5.62
N GLN A 116 9.65 -1.42 -4.32
CA GLN A 116 8.52 -2.10 -3.71
C GLN A 116 7.47 -1.08 -3.32
N THR A 117 6.24 -1.36 -3.70
CA THR A 117 5.06 -0.64 -3.19
C THR A 117 4.63 -1.33 -1.91
N GLU A 118 4.45 -0.56 -0.83
CA GLU A 118 3.88 -1.08 0.41
C GLU A 118 2.49 -1.65 0.15
N ALA A 119 2.15 -2.75 0.84
CA ALA A 119 0.80 -3.29 0.80
C ALA A 119 -0.17 -2.27 1.40
N THR A 120 -1.25 -1.94 0.69
CA THR A 120 -2.29 -1.05 1.21
C THR A 120 -2.94 -1.70 2.43
N VAL A 121 -2.68 -1.15 3.62
CA VAL A 121 -3.35 -1.57 4.86
C VAL A 121 -4.68 -0.83 4.94
N PHE A 122 -5.79 -1.57 4.83
CA PHE A 122 -7.11 -1.00 5.03
C PHE A 122 -7.32 -0.64 6.49
N THR A 123 -7.40 0.66 6.78
CA THR A 123 -7.64 1.18 8.13
C THR A 123 -9.11 1.21 8.51
N THR A 124 -10.01 1.07 7.53
CA THR A 124 -11.46 0.95 7.70
C THR A 124 -11.98 -0.17 6.81
N ILE A 125 -12.83 -1.03 7.36
CA ILE A 125 -13.46 -2.16 6.66
C ILE A 125 -14.96 -2.16 7.00
N VAL A 126 -15.80 -2.49 6.03
CA VAL A 126 -17.22 -2.72 6.23
C VAL A 126 -17.47 -4.22 6.13
N SER A 127 -17.84 -4.87 7.24
CA SER A 127 -18.12 -6.31 7.23
C SER A 127 -19.48 -6.64 6.62
N GLY A 128 -20.43 -5.71 6.67
CA GLY A 128 -21.74 -5.85 6.06
C GLY A 128 -22.37 -4.51 5.73
N ALA A 129 -22.98 -4.43 4.55
CA ALA A 129 -23.84 -3.34 4.11
C ALA A 129 -25.25 -3.88 3.89
N ILE A 130 -26.23 -3.37 4.63
CA ILE A 130 -27.65 -3.71 4.47
C ILE A 130 -28.33 -2.49 3.87
N ILE A 131 -28.88 -2.61 2.67
CA ILE A 131 -29.54 -1.52 1.96
C ILE A 131 -31.00 -1.89 1.80
N GLU A 132 -31.88 -1.14 2.43
CA GLU A 132 -33.32 -1.33 2.42
C GLU A 132 -33.98 -0.19 1.66
N GLN A 133 -34.73 -0.51 0.61
CA GLN A 133 -35.29 0.49 -0.29
C GLN A 133 -36.76 0.26 -0.58
N VAL A 134 -37.57 1.29 -0.39
CA VAL A 134 -38.99 1.27 -0.70
C VAL A 134 -39.27 2.26 -1.82
N LEU A 135 -39.60 1.74 -3.00
CA LEU A 135 -40.04 2.54 -4.14
C LEU A 135 -41.56 2.66 -4.13
N ALA A 136 -42.07 3.88 -4.01
CA ALA A 136 -43.48 4.19 -4.11
C ALA A 136 -43.93 4.37 -5.57
N ARG A 137 -45.26 4.33 -5.79
CA ARG A 137 -45.87 4.45 -7.12
C ARG A 137 -45.61 5.81 -7.78
N ASP A 138 -45.39 6.85 -6.99
CA ASP A 138 -45.11 8.22 -7.42
C ASP A 138 -43.63 8.46 -7.76
N GLY A 139 -42.77 7.43 -7.68
CA GLY A 139 -41.34 7.54 -7.93
C GLY A 139 -40.53 8.01 -6.72
N MET A 140 -41.13 8.14 -5.53
CA MET A 140 -40.37 8.35 -4.30
C MET A 140 -39.65 7.07 -3.89
N LEU A 141 -38.33 7.13 -3.75
CA LEU A 141 -37.49 6.06 -3.21
C LEU A 141 -37.02 6.45 -1.80
N ASN A 142 -37.52 5.76 -0.79
CA ASN A 142 -37.00 5.86 0.57
C ASN A 142 -35.93 4.80 0.78
N THR A 143 -34.75 5.21 1.24
CA THR A 143 -33.63 4.31 1.51
C THR A 143 -33.22 4.38 2.97
N HIS A 144 -33.01 3.21 3.57
CA HIS A 144 -32.32 3.04 4.84
C HIS A 144 -31.11 2.12 4.61
N ALA A 145 -29.90 2.63 4.85
CA ALA A 145 -28.66 1.89 4.66
C ALA A 145 -27.92 1.74 5.98
N THR A 146 -27.59 0.50 6.36
CA THR A 146 -26.85 0.15 7.56
C THR A 146 -25.48 -0.41 7.20
N TYR A 147 -24.42 0.14 7.77
CA TYR A 147 -23.04 -0.30 7.57
C TYR A 147 -22.44 -0.77 8.90
N LEU A 148 -21.93 -2.01 8.90
CA LEU A 148 -21.16 -2.58 10.01
C LEU A 148 -19.68 -2.26 9.82
N LEU A 149 -19.23 -1.18 10.45
CA LEU A 149 -17.91 -0.60 10.27
C LEU A 149 -16.92 -1.12 11.32
N ALA A 150 -15.68 -1.35 10.92
CA ALA A 150 -14.54 -1.52 11.81
C ALA A 150 -13.41 -0.60 11.34
N THR A 151 -12.88 0.25 12.23
CA THR A 151 -11.81 1.20 11.88
C THR A 151 -10.76 1.31 12.98
N SER A 152 -9.49 1.51 12.61
CA SER A 152 -8.37 1.68 13.53
C SER A 152 -7.76 3.09 13.51
N GLN A 153 -8.14 3.94 12.55
CA GLN A 153 -7.53 5.27 12.35
C GLN A 153 -8.52 6.40 12.01
N GLY A 154 -9.80 6.09 11.76
CA GLY A 154 -10.74 7.08 11.23
C GLY A 154 -11.50 7.85 12.31
N ASP A 155 -11.40 9.19 12.27
CA ASP A 155 -12.34 10.11 12.92
C ASP A 155 -13.38 10.67 11.94
N ARG A 156 -13.22 10.40 10.63
CA ARG A 156 -14.06 10.93 9.55
C ARG A 156 -14.28 9.86 8.50
N LEU A 157 -15.54 9.62 8.15
CA LEU A 157 -15.95 8.72 7.08
C LEU A 157 -16.73 9.51 6.04
N SER A 158 -16.22 9.55 4.80
CA SER A 158 -16.94 10.11 3.67
C SER A 158 -17.94 9.09 3.11
N ILE A 159 -19.12 9.55 2.74
CA ILE A 159 -20.18 8.79 2.09
C ILE A 159 -20.81 9.66 1.03
N THR A 160 -20.91 9.15 -0.19
CA THR A 160 -21.57 9.87 -1.30
C THR A 160 -23.02 9.40 -1.40
N LEU A 161 -23.96 10.30 -1.18
CA LEU A 161 -25.37 10.05 -1.42
C LEU A 161 -25.67 10.11 -2.92
N PRO A 162 -26.76 9.49 -3.41
CA PRO A 162 -27.23 9.75 -4.76
C PRO A 162 -27.50 11.24 -5.00
N GLU A 163 -27.32 11.68 -6.25
CA GLU A 163 -27.61 13.06 -6.64
C GLU A 163 -29.06 13.42 -6.29
N ASN A 164 -29.28 14.63 -5.75
CA ASN A 164 -30.57 15.14 -5.28
C ASN A 164 -31.22 14.36 -4.11
N ALA A 165 -30.48 13.51 -3.41
CA ALA A 165 -30.98 12.85 -2.22
C ALA A 165 -31.26 13.84 -1.07
N GLU A 166 -32.45 13.74 -0.49
CA GLU A 166 -32.85 14.47 0.71
C GLU A 166 -32.51 13.61 1.94
N LEU A 167 -31.38 13.90 2.59
CA LEU A 167 -30.93 13.21 3.79
C LEU A 167 -31.89 13.50 4.96
N THR A 168 -32.42 12.44 5.58
CA THR A 168 -33.36 12.55 6.71
C THR A 168 -32.73 12.19 8.06
N ALA A 169 -31.83 11.20 8.10
CA ALA A 169 -31.16 10.81 9.33
C ALA A 169 -29.78 10.21 9.07
N VAL A 170 -28.84 10.46 9.98
CA VAL A 170 -27.60 9.70 10.10
C VAL A 170 -27.42 9.31 11.56
N LEU A 171 -27.35 8.01 11.84
CA LEU A 171 -27.19 7.48 13.19
C LEU A 171 -25.88 6.72 13.29
N LEU A 172 -25.16 6.92 14.39
CA LEU A 172 -24.00 6.13 14.76
C LEU A 172 -24.30 5.41 16.08
N ASN A 173 -24.30 4.08 16.03
CA ASN A 173 -24.72 3.22 17.13
C ASN A 173 -26.11 3.61 17.69
N GLY A 174 -27.06 3.91 16.80
CA GLY A 174 -28.42 4.33 17.15
C GLY A 174 -28.58 5.77 17.67
N ASN A 175 -27.50 6.55 17.78
CA ASN A 175 -27.56 7.96 18.19
C ASN A 175 -27.36 8.89 17.00
N GLU A 176 -28.03 10.04 16.98
CA GLU A 176 -27.84 11.03 15.91
C GLU A 176 -26.36 11.44 15.80
N ALA A 177 -25.83 11.36 14.58
CA ALA A 177 -24.44 11.65 14.29
C ALA A 177 -24.31 12.97 13.55
N ALA A 178 -23.36 13.79 13.98
CA ALA A 178 -23.02 15.02 13.27
C ALA A 178 -22.46 14.70 11.89
N THR A 179 -22.95 15.41 10.88
CA THR A 179 -22.48 15.31 9.50
C THR A 179 -22.01 16.66 8.98
N GLU A 180 -20.98 16.63 8.14
CA GLU A 180 -20.50 17.77 7.37
C GLU A 180 -20.71 17.53 5.88
N ILE A 181 -20.90 18.58 5.11
CA ILE A 181 -20.88 18.48 3.64
C ILE A 181 -19.42 18.35 3.20
N GLY A 182 -19.15 17.39 2.31
CA GLY A 182 -17.82 17.16 1.75
C GLY A 182 -17.42 18.17 0.68
N ILE A 183 -16.48 17.78 -0.18
CA ILE A 183 -16.03 18.62 -1.30
C ILE A 183 -17.16 18.73 -2.33
N LYS A 184 -17.92 17.64 -2.51
CA LYS A 184 -19.07 17.62 -3.40
C LYS A 184 -20.38 17.79 -2.63
N PRO A 185 -21.43 18.40 -3.23
CA PRO A 185 -22.71 18.63 -2.55
C PRO A 185 -23.44 17.35 -2.11
N ASP A 186 -23.20 16.24 -2.79
CA ASP A 186 -23.74 14.90 -2.51
C ASP A 186 -22.91 14.11 -1.49
N GLU A 187 -21.74 14.63 -1.10
CA GLU A 187 -20.85 14.00 -0.13
C GLU A 187 -21.21 14.41 1.30
N ARG A 188 -21.26 13.44 2.20
CA ARG A 188 -21.43 13.63 3.64
C ARG A 188 -20.25 13.02 4.37
N ILE A 189 -19.67 13.78 5.29
CA ILE A 189 -18.60 13.34 6.17
C ILE A 189 -19.19 13.10 7.55
N VAL A 190 -19.23 11.83 7.96
CA VAL A 190 -19.68 11.41 9.29
C VAL A 190 -18.49 11.41 10.24
N ARG A 191 -18.61 12.08 11.38
CA ARG A 191 -17.57 12.03 12.42
C ARG A 191 -17.68 10.73 13.22
N LEU A 192 -16.59 9.97 13.25
CA LEU A 192 -16.46 8.76 14.04
C LEU A 192 -15.76 9.08 15.38
N PRO A 193 -16.12 8.40 16.47
CA PRO A 193 -15.39 8.48 17.73
C PRO A 193 -13.91 8.11 17.53
N PRO A 194 -12.97 8.84 18.16
CA PRO A 194 -11.56 8.58 18.00
C PRO A 194 -11.20 7.17 18.47
N SER A 195 -10.54 6.41 17.59
CA SER A 195 -9.92 5.13 17.91
C SER A 195 -8.46 5.37 18.31
N ALA A 196 -8.10 5.21 19.59
CA ALA A 196 -6.74 5.40 20.09
C ALA A 196 -5.78 4.25 19.66
N GLY A 197 -5.73 3.96 18.36
CA GLY A 197 -4.98 2.85 17.76
C GLY A 197 -5.62 1.46 17.94
N GLN A 198 -6.74 1.37 18.65
CA GLN A 198 -7.53 0.14 18.76
C GLN A 198 -8.60 0.07 17.66
N VAL A 199 -8.92 -1.14 17.19
CA VAL A 199 -10.02 -1.33 16.24
C VAL A 199 -11.35 -1.08 16.95
N SER A 200 -12.04 -0.02 16.56
CA SER A 200 -13.40 0.29 17.02
C SER A 200 -14.42 -0.22 16.01
N LYS A 201 -15.56 -0.72 16.50
CA LYS A 201 -16.68 -1.17 15.68
C LYS A 201 -17.86 -0.22 15.83
N PHE A 202 -18.50 0.10 14.72
CA PHE A 202 -19.64 1.01 14.69
C PHE A 202 -20.75 0.46 13.78
N VAL A 203 -21.99 0.77 14.13
CA VAL A 203 -23.14 0.64 13.24
C VAL A 203 -23.47 2.03 12.74
N LEU A 204 -23.34 2.27 11.44
CA LEU A 204 -23.74 3.53 10.81
C LEU A 204 -25.01 3.31 10.01
N GLU A 205 -26.02 4.12 10.30
CA GLU A 205 -27.30 4.09 9.61
C GLU A 205 -27.51 5.41 8.88
N ILE A 206 -28.00 5.34 7.64
CA ILE A 206 -28.26 6.51 6.79
C ILE A 206 -29.64 6.35 6.20
N SER A 207 -30.49 7.35 6.41
CA SER A 207 -31.82 7.42 5.83
C SER A 207 -31.93 8.63 4.91
N TYR A 208 -32.48 8.43 3.72
CA TYR A 208 -32.73 9.51 2.77
C TYR A 208 -33.90 9.18 1.84
N GLY A 209 -34.50 10.23 1.27
CA GLY A 209 -35.48 10.14 0.19
C GLY A 209 -34.89 10.61 -1.13
N LEU A 210 -35.37 10.04 -2.25
CA LEU A 210 -35.05 10.48 -3.60
C LEU A 210 -36.33 10.49 -4.45
N LYS A 211 -36.60 11.61 -5.13
CA LYS A 211 -37.77 11.80 -5.97
C LYS A 211 -37.49 11.38 -7.41
N ASP A 212 -38.56 11.18 -8.19
CA ASP A 212 -38.50 10.91 -9.64
C ASP A 212 -37.66 9.68 -10.03
N VAL A 213 -37.59 8.68 -9.15
CA VAL A 213 -36.80 7.46 -9.37
C VAL A 213 -37.57 6.45 -10.21
N SER A 214 -36.89 5.90 -11.22
CA SER A 214 -37.38 4.76 -11.98
C SER A 214 -36.94 3.44 -11.35
N ALA A 215 -37.82 2.44 -11.30
CA ALA A 215 -37.47 1.07 -10.90
C ALA A 215 -36.36 0.43 -11.76
N ARG A 216 -36.05 1.00 -12.94
CA ARG A 216 -34.96 0.55 -13.81
C ARG A 216 -33.58 1.03 -13.34
N ASN A 217 -33.52 2.06 -12.49
CA ASN A 217 -32.29 2.69 -12.06
C ASN A 217 -32.34 3.02 -10.57
N LEU A 218 -32.16 1.99 -9.75
CA LEU A 218 -32.08 2.12 -8.30
C LEU A 218 -30.64 2.43 -7.91
N VAL A 219 -30.48 3.41 -7.02
CA VAL A 219 -29.18 3.93 -6.59
C VAL A 219 -29.09 3.86 -5.08
N ALA A 220 -27.91 3.50 -4.58
CA ALA A 220 -27.59 3.41 -3.16
C ALA A 220 -26.43 4.36 -2.83
N PRO A 221 -26.19 4.69 -1.54
CA PRO A 221 -25.02 5.46 -1.15
C PRO A 221 -23.74 4.71 -1.48
N ALA A 222 -22.70 5.46 -1.83
CA ALA A 222 -21.38 4.92 -2.14
C ALA A 222 -20.39 5.25 -1.02
N LEU A 223 -19.60 4.24 -0.65
CA LEU A 223 -18.41 4.40 0.19
C LEU A 223 -17.17 4.69 -0.70
N PRO A 224 -16.12 5.31 -0.14
CA PRO A 224 -14.83 5.44 -0.79
C PRO A 224 -14.31 4.11 -1.32
N LYS A 225 -13.68 4.13 -2.51
CA LYS A 225 -13.23 2.90 -3.21
C LYS A 225 -12.17 2.10 -2.44
N ASP A 226 -11.46 2.76 -1.54
CA ASP A 226 -10.45 2.22 -0.66
C ASP A 226 -11.03 1.58 0.61
N ILE A 227 -12.34 1.67 0.84
CA ILE A 227 -13.02 0.99 1.95
C ILE A 227 -13.67 -0.30 1.42
N PRO A 228 -13.09 -1.48 1.72
CA PRO A 228 -13.67 -2.75 1.26
C PRO A 228 -14.97 -3.06 2.00
N VAL A 229 -15.97 -3.52 1.24
CA VAL A 229 -17.24 -4.07 1.73
C VAL A 229 -17.23 -5.58 1.53
N GLN A 230 -17.31 -6.35 2.63
CA GLN A 230 -17.19 -7.81 2.57
C GLN A 230 -18.48 -8.49 2.09
N GLN A 231 -19.64 -7.97 2.52
CA GLN A 231 -20.95 -8.51 2.17
C GLN A 231 -21.95 -7.37 1.98
N THR A 232 -22.87 -7.56 1.03
CA THR A 232 -23.98 -6.63 0.79
C THR A 232 -25.28 -7.40 0.71
N LEU A 233 -26.27 -6.99 1.50
CA LEU A 233 -27.66 -7.41 1.40
C LEU A 233 -28.49 -6.23 0.92
N TRP A 234 -29.13 -6.36 -0.23
CA TRP A 234 -30.02 -5.34 -0.77
C TRP A 234 -31.46 -5.85 -0.76
N ARG A 235 -32.31 -5.24 0.06
CA ARG A 235 -33.74 -5.52 0.15
C ARG A 235 -34.51 -4.41 -0.54
N LEU A 236 -35.42 -4.79 -1.43
CA LEU A 236 -36.17 -3.86 -2.25
C LEU A 236 -37.66 -4.19 -2.17
N TRP A 237 -38.45 -3.19 -1.84
CA TRP A 237 -39.90 -3.20 -1.93
C TRP A 237 -40.31 -2.31 -3.10
N ILE A 238 -41.03 -2.88 -4.06
CA ILE A 238 -41.61 -2.16 -5.19
C ILE A 238 -43.12 -2.38 -5.25
N PRO A 239 -43.88 -1.53 -5.96
CA PRO A 239 -45.32 -1.70 -6.10
C PRO A 239 -45.67 -3.01 -6.84
N GLU A 240 -46.78 -3.65 -6.45
CA GLU A 240 -47.18 -4.98 -6.96
C GLU A 240 -47.42 -5.06 -8.47
N ASP A 241 -47.74 -3.94 -9.11
CA ASP A 241 -47.95 -3.82 -10.55
C ASP A 241 -46.64 -3.82 -11.36
N TYR A 242 -45.49 -3.80 -10.68
CA TYR A 242 -44.19 -3.95 -11.34
C TYR A 242 -43.89 -5.43 -11.56
N SER A 243 -43.49 -5.76 -12.79
CA SER A 243 -43.01 -7.09 -13.14
C SER A 243 -41.48 -7.12 -13.15
N PHE A 244 -40.89 -8.08 -12.43
CA PHE A 244 -39.47 -8.38 -12.54
C PHE A 244 -39.21 -9.18 -13.82
N LEU A 245 -38.46 -8.59 -14.75
CA LEU A 245 -38.17 -9.19 -16.07
C LEU A 245 -36.90 -10.06 -16.09
N GLY A 246 -36.20 -10.17 -14.95
CA GLY A 246 -35.00 -10.99 -14.81
C GLY A 246 -34.30 -10.71 -13.49
N TYR A 247 -33.57 -11.70 -12.98
CA TYR A 247 -32.77 -11.57 -11.76
C TYR A 247 -31.54 -12.47 -11.82
N ASP A 248 -30.44 -12.04 -11.21
CA ASP A 248 -29.23 -12.85 -11.09
C ASP A 248 -29.45 -13.99 -10.07
N ARG A 249 -28.63 -15.04 -10.10
CA ARG A 249 -28.73 -16.22 -9.21
C ARG A 249 -28.71 -15.88 -7.72
N VAL A 250 -28.17 -14.72 -7.36
CA VAL A 250 -28.08 -14.22 -5.98
C VAL A 250 -29.34 -13.47 -5.51
N PHE A 251 -30.34 -13.30 -6.38
CA PHE A 251 -31.61 -12.67 -6.05
C PHE A 251 -32.65 -13.73 -5.67
N ALA A 252 -33.35 -13.48 -4.57
CA ALA A 252 -34.51 -14.26 -4.15
C ALA A 252 -35.69 -13.32 -3.91
N ARG A 253 -36.84 -13.62 -4.51
CA ARG A 253 -38.10 -12.96 -4.15
C ARG A 253 -38.51 -13.50 -2.78
N LEU A 254 -38.71 -12.60 -1.82
CA LEU A 254 -39.25 -12.94 -0.51
C LEU A 254 -40.76 -12.75 -0.54
N GLU A 255 -41.50 -13.70 0.03
CA GLU A 255 -42.94 -13.55 0.24
C GLU A 255 -43.19 -12.66 1.47
N PRO A 256 -44.33 -11.94 1.54
CA PRO A 256 -44.67 -11.13 2.71
C PRO A 256 -44.61 -11.95 4.01
N GLY A 257 -43.76 -11.54 4.95
CA GLY A 257 -43.58 -12.23 6.24
C GLY A 257 -42.32 -13.10 6.36
N GLN A 258 -41.45 -13.10 5.34
CA GLN A 258 -40.09 -13.68 5.39
C GLN A 258 -38.99 -12.65 5.68
#